data_AF-A0A1Q9P8G2-F1
#
_entry.id   AF-A0A1Q9P8G2-F1
#
_cell.length_a   1.000
_cell.length_b   1.000
_cell.length_c   1.000
_cell.angle_alpha   90.00
_cell.angle_beta   90.00
_cell.angle_gamma   90.00
#
_symmetry.space_group_name_H-M   'P 1'
#
loop_
_entity.id
_entity.type
_entity.pdbx_description
1 polymer ?
#
loop_
_entity_poly.entity_id
_entity_poly.type
_entity_poly.pdbx_seq_one_letter_code
_entity_poly.pdbx_strand_id
1 'polypeptide(L)'
;CDTHIVLWSKQIQKTEKEYMMVEVALLVGIYAIWLLLLVNAMVSSEEISLTVATLPFIVTFPIALILAAWIEIQIPGVFIVDVVLTMIIGVLLFVRWVMAIVGE
;
A
#
# COMPACT_ATOMS: atom_id res chain seq x y z
N CYS A 1 -32.79 9.10 30.58
CA CYS A 1 -31.75 9.86 29.86
C CYS A 1 -30.64 8.96 29.30
N ASP A 2 -30.43 7.75 29.83
CA ASP A 2 -29.33 6.87 29.40
C ASP A 2 -29.49 6.23 28.01
N THR A 3 -30.73 6.03 27.54
CA THR A 3 -30.98 5.39 26.23
C THR A 3 -30.45 6.20 25.05
N HIS A 4 -30.51 7.54 25.12
CA HIS A 4 -30.00 8.42 24.06
C HIS A 4 -28.46 8.40 23.99
N ILE A 5 -27.79 8.31 25.13
CA ILE A 5 -26.33 8.26 25.23
C ILE A 5 -25.81 6.92 24.68
N VAL A 6 -26.50 5.82 25.00
CA VAL A 6 -26.16 4.48 24.50
C VAL A 6 -26.34 4.39 22.98
N LEU A 7 -27.44 4.93 22.44
CA LEU A 7 -27.68 4.97 20.99
C LEU A 7 -26.62 5.80 20.25
N TRP A 8 -26.27 6.97 20.79
CA TRP A 8 -25.24 7.83 20.22
C TRP A 8 -23.86 7.16 20.24
N SER A 9 -23.49 6.49 21.35
CA SER A 9 -22.23 5.75 21.45
C SER A 9 -22.13 4.60 20.44
N LYS A 10 -23.21 3.84 20.24
CA LYS A 10 -23.27 2.78 19.22
C LYS A 10 -23.16 3.33 17.81
N GLN A 11 -23.74 4.50 17.56
CA GLN A 11 -23.68 5.14 16.25
C GLN A 11 -22.25 5.56 15.90
N ILE A 12 -21.54 6.21 16.85
CA ILE A 12 -20.13 6.59 16.68
C ILE A 12 -19.25 5.37 16.46
N GLN A 13 -19.43 4.33 17.28
CA GLN A 13 -18.64 3.11 17.18
C GLN A 13 -18.87 2.38 15.84
N LYS A 14 -20.05 2.53 15.24
CA LYS A 14 -20.35 2.01 13.91
C LYS A 14 -19.63 2.80 12.83
N THR A 15 -19.69 4.13 12.86
CA THR A 15 -19.02 4.97 11.85
C THR A 15 -17.50 4.77 11.88
N GLU A 16 -16.91 4.71 13.07
CA GLU A 16 -15.47 4.52 13.25
C GLU A 16 -14.99 3.18 12.63
N LYS A 17 -15.78 2.12 12.78
CA LYS A 17 -15.52 0.83 12.12
C LYS A 17 -15.62 0.91 10.59
N GLU A 18 -16.58 1.65 10.05
CA GLU A 18 -16.72 1.80 8.60
C GLU A 18 -15.53 2.55 8.00
N TYR A 19 -15.05 3.62 8.64
CA TYR A 19 -13.85 4.34 8.20
C TYR A 19 -12.59 3.47 8.24
N MET A 20 -12.37 2.72 9.32
CA MET A 20 -11.28 1.76 9.44
C MET A 20 -11.29 0.74 8.29
N MET A 21 -12.45 0.17 7.97
CA MET A 21 -12.55 -0.83 6.88
C MET A 21 -12.19 -0.24 5.52
N VAL A 22 -12.53 1.03 5.27
CA VAL A 22 -12.18 1.73 4.03
C VAL A 22 -10.68 1.99 3.95
N GLU A 23 -10.06 2.45 5.03
CA GLU A 23 -8.61 2.70 5.09
C GLU A 23 -7.81 1.42 4.83
N VAL A 24 -8.19 0.31 5.49
CA VAL A 24 -7.57 -1.00 5.30
C VAL A 24 -7.78 -1.49 3.87
N ALA A 25 -8.99 -1.37 3.32
CA ALA A 25 -9.27 -1.77 1.94
C ALA A 25 -8.46 -0.96 0.92
N LEU A 26 -8.28 0.34 1.16
CA LEU A 26 -7.42 1.21 0.34
C LEU A 26 -5.96 0.75 0.39
N LEU A 27 -5.43 0.49 1.58
CA LEU A 27 -4.05 0.04 1.76
C LEU A 27 -3.81 -1.29 1.04
N VAL A 28 -4.72 -2.26 1.20
CA VAL A 28 -4.66 -3.54 0.49
C VAL A 28 -4.76 -3.36 -1.02
N GLY A 29 -5.60 -2.45 -1.49
CA GLY A 29 -5.72 -2.10 -2.90
C GLY A 29 -4.41 -1.55 -3.48
N ILE A 30 -3.71 -0.68 -2.74
CA ILE A 30 -2.39 -0.16 -3.13
C ILE A 30 -1.39 -1.30 -3.26
N TYR A 31 -1.33 -2.20 -2.27
CA TYR A 31 -0.42 -3.35 -2.30
C TYR A 31 -0.71 -4.31 -3.45
N ALA A 32 -1.98 -4.57 -3.77
CA ALA A 32 -2.35 -5.39 -4.91
C ALA A 32 -1.86 -4.77 -6.22
N ILE A 33 -2.02 -3.45 -6.40
CA ILE A 33 -1.50 -2.72 -7.57
C ILE A 33 0.02 -2.85 -7.64
N TRP A 34 0.73 -2.68 -6.52
CA TRP A 34 2.18 -2.80 -6.49
C TRP A 34 2.67 -4.17 -6.92
N LEU A 35 2.05 -5.24 -6.42
CA LEU A 35 2.40 -6.60 -6.79
C LEU A 35 2.10 -6.89 -8.26
N LEU A 36 0.96 -6.45 -8.78
CA LEU A 36 0.63 -6.61 -10.19
C LEU A 36 1.61 -5.86 -11.10
N LEU A 37 1.96 -4.63 -10.75
CA LEU A 37 2.96 -3.85 -11.47
C LEU A 37 4.34 -4.49 -11.42
N LEU A 38 4.73 -5.01 -10.25
CA LEU A 38 5.99 -5.72 -10.09
C LEU A 38 6.04 -6.96 -10.97
N VAL A 39 5.01 -7.80 -10.96
CA VAL A 39 4.95 -9.00 -11.81
C VAL A 39 4.98 -8.61 -13.29
N ASN A 40 4.17 -7.61 -13.68
CA ASN A 40 4.16 -7.11 -15.05
C ASN A 40 5.54 -6.56 -15.47
N ALA A 41 6.21 -5.86 -14.57
CA ALA A 41 7.58 -5.44 -14.76
C ALA A 41 8.49 -6.66 -14.98
N MET A 42 8.55 -7.62 -14.06
CA MET A 42 9.49 -8.74 -14.18
C MET A 42 9.26 -9.64 -15.41
N VAL A 43 8.02 -9.72 -15.92
CA VAL A 43 7.67 -10.55 -17.09
C VAL A 43 7.83 -9.81 -18.42
N SER A 44 7.61 -8.50 -18.46
CA SER A 44 7.72 -7.73 -19.70
C SER A 44 9.19 -7.62 -20.15
N SER A 45 9.49 -8.13 -21.36
CA SER A 45 10.82 -8.08 -21.98
C SER A 45 11.02 -6.87 -22.89
N GLU A 46 10.00 -6.04 -23.09
CA GLU A 46 9.99 -4.93 -24.04
C GLU A 46 10.13 -3.59 -23.32
N GLU A 47 10.63 -2.59 -24.07
CA GLU A 47 11.13 -1.23 -23.76
C GLU A 47 10.19 -0.29 -22.96
N ILE A 48 9.35 -0.82 -22.07
CA ILE A 48 8.62 0.01 -21.12
C ILE A 48 9.66 0.66 -20.22
N SER A 49 9.89 1.96 -20.47
CA SER A 49 10.82 2.77 -19.70
C SER A 49 10.60 2.50 -18.22
N LEU A 50 11.65 2.02 -17.55
CA LEU A 50 11.55 1.58 -16.17
C LEU A 50 10.98 2.68 -15.26
N THR A 51 11.25 3.94 -15.61
CA THR A 51 10.70 5.13 -14.95
C THR A 51 9.16 5.12 -14.91
N VAL A 52 8.50 4.77 -16.02
CA VAL A 52 7.03 4.68 -16.12
C VAL A 52 6.50 3.51 -15.31
N ALA A 53 7.21 2.38 -15.28
CA ALA A 53 6.84 1.23 -14.46
C ALA A 53 6.95 1.51 -12.94
N THR A 54 7.93 2.33 -12.53
CA THR A 54 8.12 2.71 -11.12
C THR A 54 7.25 3.87 -10.64
N LEU A 55 6.68 4.66 -11.57
CA LEU A 55 5.95 5.89 -11.28
C LEU A 55 4.76 5.69 -10.32
N PRO A 56 3.89 4.67 -10.51
CA PRO A 56 2.80 4.42 -9.59
C PRO A 56 3.28 4.12 -8.17
N PHE A 57 4.41 3.40 -8.04
CA PHE A 57 5.00 3.08 -6.73
C PHE A 57 5.51 4.35 -6.04
N ILE A 58 6.25 5.21 -6.75
CA ILE A 58 6.77 6.48 -6.21
C ILE A 58 5.65 7.39 -5.72
N VAL A 59 4.54 7.47 -6.48
CA VAL A 59 3.40 8.35 -6.15
C VAL A 59 2.58 7.79 -4.98
N THR A 60 2.38 6.48 -4.94
CA THR A 60 1.50 5.85 -3.92
C THR A 60 2.25 5.47 -2.64
N PHE A 61 3.58 5.38 -2.65
CA PHE A 61 4.39 5.04 -1.48
C PHE A 61 4.18 5.99 -0.29
N PRO A 62 4.25 7.32 -0.43
CA PRO A 62 4.01 8.22 0.71
C PRO A 62 2.60 8.05 1.29
N ILE A 63 1.61 7.78 0.43
CA ILE A 63 0.22 7.57 0.83
C ILE A 63 0.08 6.25 1.59
N ALA A 64 0.67 5.18 1.08
CA ALA A 64 0.68 3.86 1.74
C ALA A 64 1.35 3.94 3.11
N LEU A 65 2.47 4.66 3.23
CA LEU A 65 3.20 4.80 4.48
C LEU A 65 2.40 5.58 5.54
N ILE A 66 1.73 6.67 5.14
CA ILE A 66 0.83 7.42 6.04
C ILE A 66 -0.35 6.55 6.48
N LEU A 67 -1.00 5.85 5.54
CA LEU A 67 -2.12 4.95 5.84
C LEU A 67 -1.69 3.80 6.77
N ALA A 68 -0.55 3.19 6.51
CA ALA A 68 0.01 2.13 7.35
C ALA A 68 0.31 2.63 8.76
N ALA A 69 0.88 3.83 8.90
CA ALA A 69 1.14 4.45 10.21
C ALA A 69 -0.16 4.76 10.98
N TRP A 70 -1.23 5.17 10.28
CA TRP A 70 -2.54 5.39 10.90
C TRP A 70 -3.22 4.10 11.34
N ILE A 71 -3.13 3.05 10.50
CA ILE A 71 -3.71 1.74 10.77
C ILE A 71 -2.94 0.99 11.87
N GLU A 72 -1.63 1.22 12.02
CA GLU A 72 -0.78 0.60 13.06
C GLU A 72 -1.34 0.79 14.48
N ILE A 73 -1.97 1.94 14.75
CA ILE A 73 -2.61 2.23 16.04
C ILE A 73 -3.72 1.21 16.35
N GLN A 74 -4.36 0.67 15.32
CA GLN A 74 -5.53 -0.19 15.39
C GLN A 74 -5.12 -1.67 15.20
N ILE A 75 -4.21 -1.94 14.27
CA ILE A 75 -3.68 -3.26 13.93
C ILE A 75 -2.15 -3.21 14.03
N PRO A 76 -1.56 -3.64 15.16
CA PRO A 76 -0.12 -3.58 15.34
C PRO A 76 0.60 -4.53 14.36
N GLY A 77 1.72 -4.06 13.81
CA GLY A 77 2.57 -4.78 12.87
C GLY A 77 2.32 -4.45 11.39
N VAL A 78 1.26 -3.72 11.04
CA VAL A 78 0.96 -3.32 9.66
C VAL A 78 2.06 -2.41 9.10
N PHE A 79 2.58 -1.50 9.90
CA PHE A 79 3.66 -0.60 9.48
C PHE A 79 4.95 -1.35 9.13
N ILE A 80 5.30 -2.38 9.91
CA ILE A 80 6.47 -3.22 9.60
C ILE A 80 6.24 -3.98 8.29
N VAL A 81 5.04 -4.51 8.08
CA VAL A 81 4.68 -5.19 6.83
C VAL A 81 4.80 -4.24 5.63
N ASP A 82 4.29 -3.01 5.75
CA ASP A 82 4.41 -1.97 4.72
C ASP A 82 5.86 -1.69 4.33
N VAL A 83 6.72 -1.48 5.34
CA VAL A 83 8.15 -1.20 5.14
C VAL A 83 8.86 -2.37 4.49
N VAL A 84 8.61 -3.61 4.96
CA VAL A 84 9.23 -4.81 4.41
C VAL A 84 8.77 -5.04 2.96
N LEU A 85 7.48 -4.87 2.68
CA LEU A 85 6.93 -5.01 1.33
C LEU A 85 7.55 -3.96 0.39
N THR A 86 7.63 -2.71 0.83
CA THR A 86 8.28 -1.62 0.10
C THR A 86 9.74 -1.96 -0.20
N MET A 87 10.48 -2.48 0.78
CA MET A 87 11.88 -2.88 0.60
C MET A 87 12.01 -3.97 -0.48
N ILE A 88 11.18 -5.02 -0.41
CA ILE A 88 11.22 -6.13 -1.37
C ILE A 88 10.95 -5.61 -2.79
N ILE A 89 9.88 -4.83 -2.98
CA ILE A 89 9.51 -4.28 -4.29
C ILE A 89 10.61 -3.35 -4.80
N GLY A 90 11.14 -2.46 -3.96
CA GLY A 90 12.21 -1.54 -4.31
C GLY A 90 13.48 -2.26 -4.76
N VAL A 91 13.90 -3.31 -4.04
CA VAL A 91 15.06 -4.13 -4.41
C VAL A 91 14.83 -4.84 -5.74
N LEU A 92 13.66 -5.43 -5.96
CA LEU A 92 13.36 -6.15 -7.20
C LEU A 92 13.30 -5.22 -8.42
N LEU A 93 12.69 -4.04 -8.28
CA LEU A 93 12.69 -3.02 -9.33
C LEU A 93 14.10 -2.49 -9.61
N PHE A 94 14.92 -2.32 -8.57
CA PHE A 94 16.32 -1.94 -8.73
C PHE A 94 17.14 -3.01 -9.46
N VAL A 95 16.99 -4.30 -9.12
CA VAL A 95 17.64 -5.40 -9.85
C VAL A 95 17.25 -5.38 -11.32
N ARG A 96 15.97 -5.15 -11.62
CA ARG A 96 15.51 -5.03 -13.02
C ARG A 96 16.14 -3.84 -13.74
N TRP A 97 16.29 -2.70 -13.07
CA TRP A 97 16.99 -1.54 -13.62
C TRP A 97 18.44 -1.86 -13.98
N VAL A 98 19.15 -2.54 -13.08
CA VAL A 98 20.55 -2.96 -13.32
C VAL A 98 20.64 -3.91 -14.52
N MET A 99 19.72 -4.88 -14.62
CA MET A 99 19.69 -5.79 -15.79
C MET A 99 19.44 -5.06 -17.10
N ALA A 100 18.58 -4.03 -17.11
CA ALA A 100 18.33 -3.23 -18.30
C ALA A 100 19.59 -2.48 -18.75
N ILE A 101 20.37 -1.90 -17.82
CA ILE A 101 21.61 -1.17 -18.14
C ILE A 101 22.73 -2.12 -18.58
N VAL A 102 22.84 -3.30 -17.96
CA VAL A 102 23.90 -4.27 -18.29
C VAL A 102 23.60 -5.03 -19.59
N GLY A 103 22.33 -5.12 -19.99
CA GLY A 103 21.88 -5.79 -21.21
C GLY A 103 21.98 -4.94 -22.48
N GLU A 104 22.12 -3.62 -22.35
CA GLU A 104 22.49 -2.68 -23.44
C GLU A 104 24.01 -2.66 -23.67
#